data_AF-A0A7W0SUA9-F1
#
_entry.id   AF-A0A7W0SUA9-F1
#
_cell.length_a   1.000
_cell.length_b   1.000
_cell.length_c   1.000
_cell.angle_alpha   90.00
_cell.angle_beta   90.00
_cell.angle_gamma   90.00
#
_symmetry.space_group_name_H-M   'P 1'
#
loop_
_entity.id
_entity.type
_entity.pdbx_description
1 polymer ?
#
loop_
_entity_poly.entity_id
_entity_poly.type
_entity_poly.pdbx_seq_one_letter_code
_entity_poly.pdbx_strand_id
1 'polypeptide(L)'
;MDGSSAQATGLWPATRRGTSLGLMVPVSQRATFPDTPHFADILEISTMAESIGIEGLWFADHFSFTSETDLRGSWDAWTLMAAIAAQVPNVQIGPLVACTAYRNPGVIAKMTEMIQDISGGRFILGLGAGWHKPEYEQFGIRFEPRVSQFEEALEIIHGLIRHGEADVQGQYSQTNQAVN
;
A
#
# COMPACT_ATOMS: atom_id res chain seq x y z
N MET A 1 -26.41 12.33 -25.11
CA MET A 1 -26.01 12.47 -23.70
C MET A 1 -24.58 12.94 -23.74
N ASP A 2 -24.39 14.19 -23.39
CA ASP A 2 -23.10 14.88 -23.37
C ASP A 2 -22.22 14.30 -22.26
N GLY A 3 -21.14 13.62 -22.66
CA GLY A 3 -20.16 13.05 -21.74
C GLY A 3 -19.32 14.14 -21.09
N SER A 4 -19.89 14.86 -20.13
CA SER A 4 -19.10 15.68 -19.21
C SER A 4 -18.26 14.74 -18.35
N SER A 5 -16.99 14.55 -18.76
CA SER A 5 -15.99 13.93 -17.92
C SER A 5 -15.92 14.74 -16.63
N ALA A 6 -16.23 14.10 -15.49
CA ALA A 6 -16.02 14.71 -14.19
C ALA A 6 -14.57 15.22 -14.13
N GLN A 7 -14.38 16.52 -13.91
CA GLN A 7 -13.05 17.09 -13.72
C GLN A 7 -12.42 16.39 -12.52
N ALA A 8 -11.28 15.74 -12.73
CA ALA A 8 -10.46 15.21 -11.66
C ALA A 8 -10.14 16.36 -10.69
N THR A 9 -10.55 16.24 -9.43
CA THR A 9 -10.32 17.25 -8.39
C THR A 9 -8.84 17.35 -7.98
N GLY A 10 -7.93 16.72 -8.73
CA GLY A 10 -6.51 16.60 -8.40
C GLY A 10 -6.20 15.69 -7.21
N LEU A 11 -7.23 15.20 -6.49
CA LEU A 11 -7.09 14.43 -5.24
C LEU A 11 -7.38 12.94 -5.39
N TRP A 12 -8.06 12.55 -6.46
CA TRP A 12 -8.37 11.15 -6.78
C TRP A 12 -8.08 10.92 -8.25
N PRO A 13 -7.48 9.78 -8.67
CA PRO A 13 -7.15 9.61 -10.06
C PRO A 13 -8.42 9.53 -10.90
N ALA A 14 -8.33 9.99 -12.14
CA ALA A 14 -9.47 10.17 -13.03
C ALA A 14 -10.28 8.86 -13.12
N THR A 15 -11.53 8.91 -12.69
CA THR A 15 -12.48 7.81 -12.89
C THR A 15 -13.31 8.09 -14.14
N ARG A 16 -13.66 7.01 -14.85
CA ARG A 16 -14.52 7.11 -16.04
C ARG A 16 -15.99 7.35 -15.71
N ARG A 17 -16.34 7.35 -14.41
CA ARG A 17 -17.71 7.39 -13.88
C ARG A 17 -17.80 8.42 -12.75
N GLY A 18 -19.02 8.72 -12.28
CA GLY A 18 -19.20 9.52 -11.07
C GLY A 18 -18.73 8.81 -9.78
N THR A 19 -18.42 7.52 -9.84
CA THR A 19 -17.92 6.70 -8.72
C THR A 19 -17.10 5.53 -9.27
N SER A 20 -15.97 5.23 -8.64
CA SER A 20 -15.09 4.09 -8.97
C SER A 20 -15.30 2.92 -8.01
N LEU A 21 -15.13 1.70 -8.52
CA LEU A 21 -15.09 0.48 -7.70
C LEU A 21 -13.65 -0.05 -7.63
N GLY A 22 -13.26 -0.53 -6.45
CA GLY A 22 -11.98 -1.18 -6.21
C GLY A 22 -12.15 -2.58 -5.61
N LEU A 23 -11.16 -3.44 -5.83
CA LEU A 23 -11.08 -4.78 -5.27
C LEU A 23 -9.96 -4.85 -4.23
N MET A 24 -10.28 -5.32 -3.02
CA MET A 24 -9.25 -5.77 -2.08
C MET A 24 -8.77 -7.15 -2.51
N VAL A 25 -7.49 -7.25 -2.85
CA VAL A 25 -6.91 -8.48 -3.39
C VAL A 25 -6.66 -9.49 -2.25
N PRO A 26 -7.11 -10.75 -2.36
CA PRO A 26 -6.99 -11.73 -1.29
C PRO A 26 -5.58 -12.34 -1.25
N VAL A 27 -4.67 -11.68 -0.54
CA VAL A 27 -3.23 -12.03 -0.53
C VAL A 27 -2.80 -12.97 0.60
N SER A 28 -3.71 -13.34 1.49
CA SER A 28 -3.43 -14.17 2.67
C SER A 28 -3.93 -15.60 2.52
N GLN A 29 -3.33 -16.50 3.30
CA GLN A 29 -3.76 -17.88 3.43
C GLN A 29 -5.24 -17.95 3.78
N ARG A 30 -5.99 -18.85 3.15
CA ARG A 30 -7.40 -19.11 3.48
C ARG A 30 -8.32 -17.90 3.32
N ALA A 31 -7.89 -16.89 2.57
CA ALA A 31 -8.76 -15.81 2.10
C ALA A 31 -9.64 -16.28 0.93
N THR A 32 -9.03 -16.98 -0.03
CA THR A 32 -9.71 -17.57 -1.19
C THR A 32 -9.29 -19.01 -1.43
N PHE A 33 -8.00 -19.32 -1.19
CA PHE A 33 -7.41 -20.64 -1.40
C PHE A 33 -7.09 -21.33 -0.07
N PRO A 34 -7.02 -22.68 -0.01
CA PRO A 34 -6.67 -23.39 1.22
C PRO A 34 -5.29 -23.02 1.79
N ASP A 35 -4.34 -22.70 0.91
CA ASP A 35 -2.98 -22.29 1.24
C ASP A 35 -2.73 -20.82 0.87
N THR A 36 -1.48 -20.37 0.94
CA THR A 36 -1.11 -19.04 0.45
C THR A 36 -1.28 -19.04 -1.08
N PRO A 37 -1.97 -18.05 -1.68
CA PRO A 37 -2.07 -17.97 -3.13
C PRO A 37 -0.68 -17.93 -3.78
N HIS A 38 -0.53 -18.49 -4.97
CA HIS A 38 0.66 -18.23 -5.78
C HIS A 38 0.53 -16.85 -6.46
N PHE A 39 1.65 -16.29 -6.90
CA PHE A 39 1.64 -15.04 -7.67
C PHE A 39 0.75 -15.14 -8.92
N ALA A 40 0.73 -16.29 -9.59
CA ALA A 40 -0.11 -16.52 -10.77
C ALA A 40 -1.60 -16.37 -10.45
N ASP A 41 -2.06 -16.86 -9.29
CA ASP A 41 -3.45 -16.74 -8.85
C ASP A 41 -3.83 -15.27 -8.62
N ILE A 42 -2.92 -14.51 -7.98
CA ILE A 42 -3.13 -13.08 -7.74
C ILE A 42 -3.16 -12.29 -9.06
N LEU A 43 -2.27 -12.63 -9.99
CA LEU A 43 -2.23 -12.00 -11.31
C LEU A 43 -3.51 -12.30 -12.10
N GLU A 44 -4.02 -13.52 -12.05
CA GLU A 44 -5.28 -13.90 -12.70
C GLU A 44 -6.47 -13.09 -12.13
N ILE A 45 -6.61 -13.04 -10.80
CA ILE A 45 -7.65 -12.24 -10.13
C ILE A 45 -7.53 -10.76 -10.53
N SER A 46 -6.32 -10.22 -10.53
CA SER A 46 -6.06 -8.80 -10.85
C SER A 46 -6.37 -8.47 -12.31
N THR A 47 -6.00 -9.35 -13.23
CA THR A 47 -6.29 -9.22 -14.67
C THR A 47 -7.79 -9.35 -14.94
N MET A 48 -8.46 -10.29 -14.27
CA MET A 48 -9.91 -10.44 -14.35
C MET A 48 -10.62 -9.19 -13.86
N ALA A 49 -10.22 -8.65 -12.70
CA ALA A 49 -10.77 -7.42 -12.14
C ALA A 49 -10.66 -6.24 -13.12
N GLU A 50 -9.48 -6.04 -13.72
CA GLU A 50 -9.29 -5.04 -14.78
C GLU A 50 -10.26 -5.27 -15.96
N SER A 51 -10.37 -6.51 -16.44
CA SER A 51 -11.18 -6.86 -17.61
C SER A 51 -12.68 -6.60 -17.43
N ILE A 52 -13.20 -6.70 -16.19
CA ILE A 52 -14.60 -6.42 -15.85
C ILE A 52 -14.83 -4.95 -15.44
N GLY A 53 -13.79 -4.11 -15.52
CA GLY A 53 -13.89 -2.67 -15.30
C GLY A 53 -13.79 -2.24 -13.83
N ILE A 54 -13.15 -3.03 -12.98
CA ILE A 54 -12.66 -2.53 -11.67
C ILE A 54 -11.55 -1.51 -11.93
N GLU A 55 -11.58 -0.40 -11.20
CA GLU A 55 -10.69 0.75 -11.43
C GLU A 55 -9.55 0.83 -10.41
N GLY A 56 -9.56 0.00 -9.35
CA GLY A 56 -8.52 0.00 -8.33
C GLY A 56 -8.28 -1.38 -7.71
N LEU A 57 -7.02 -1.69 -7.45
CA LEU A 57 -6.58 -2.87 -6.71
C LEU A 57 -5.92 -2.45 -5.41
N TRP A 58 -6.41 -3.00 -4.30
CA TRP A 58 -6.02 -2.62 -2.95
C TRP A 58 -5.40 -3.81 -2.23
N PHE A 59 -4.32 -3.54 -1.49
CA PHE A 59 -3.53 -4.57 -0.82
C PHE A 59 -3.42 -4.29 0.67
N ALA A 60 -3.76 -5.27 1.49
CA ALA A 60 -3.61 -5.17 2.94
C ALA A 60 -2.12 -5.34 3.30
N ASP A 61 -1.50 -4.34 3.93
CA ASP A 61 -0.09 -4.41 4.38
C ASP A 61 -0.01 -5.11 5.73
N HIS A 62 -0.28 -6.42 5.70
CA HIS A 62 -0.21 -7.33 6.83
C HIS A 62 0.72 -8.49 6.48
N PHE A 63 1.54 -8.92 7.43
CA PHE A 63 2.37 -10.10 7.33
C PHE A 63 1.64 -11.35 7.80
N SER A 64 0.75 -11.20 8.78
CA SER A 64 -0.06 -12.29 9.31
C SER A 64 -1.42 -11.81 9.81
N PHE A 65 -2.41 -12.69 9.71
CA PHE A 65 -3.67 -12.53 10.42
C PHE A 65 -3.73 -13.55 11.54
N THR A 66 -3.88 -13.07 12.77
CA THR A 66 -3.91 -13.90 13.97
C THR A 66 -5.27 -13.74 14.66
N SER A 67 -5.92 -14.84 14.98
CA SER A 67 -7.07 -14.94 15.89
C SER A 67 -6.78 -16.02 16.95
N GLU A 68 -7.64 -16.16 17.96
CA GLU A 68 -7.46 -17.15 19.04
C GLU A 68 -7.28 -18.60 18.54
N THR A 69 -7.86 -18.92 17.38
CA THR A 69 -7.85 -20.28 16.83
C THR A 69 -7.16 -20.37 15.48
N ASP A 70 -6.58 -19.27 14.98
CA ASP A 70 -6.15 -19.21 13.60
C ASP A 70 -4.94 -18.29 13.37
N LEU A 71 -3.89 -18.83 12.76
CA LEU A 71 -2.73 -18.07 12.31
C LEU A 71 -2.54 -18.28 10.80
N ARG A 72 -2.54 -17.17 10.06
CA ARG A 72 -2.45 -17.15 8.60
C ARG A 72 -1.32 -16.22 8.18
N GLY A 73 -0.43 -16.71 7.31
CA GLY A 73 0.54 -15.88 6.61
C GLY A 73 -0.10 -15.07 5.49
N SER A 74 0.57 -14.00 5.10
CA SER A 74 0.21 -13.14 3.98
C SER A 74 1.45 -12.81 3.16
N TRP A 75 1.26 -12.54 1.86
CA TRP A 75 2.35 -11.99 1.05
C TRP A 75 2.73 -10.59 1.52
N ASP A 76 4.01 -10.24 1.31
CA ASP A 76 4.47 -8.86 1.44
C ASP A 76 3.76 -7.99 0.39
N ALA A 77 2.97 -7.01 0.87
CA ALA A 77 2.13 -6.19 0.02
C ALA A 77 2.94 -5.33 -0.96
N TRP A 78 4.11 -4.84 -0.57
CA TRP A 78 4.89 -3.88 -1.37
C TRP A 78 5.54 -4.54 -2.59
N THR A 79 6.19 -5.69 -2.40
CA THR A 79 6.77 -6.46 -3.50
C THR A 79 5.69 -6.99 -4.45
N LEU A 80 4.56 -7.43 -3.91
CA LEU A 80 3.43 -7.89 -4.71
C LEU A 80 2.80 -6.74 -5.53
N MET A 81 2.59 -5.56 -4.91
CA MET A 81 2.09 -4.38 -5.62
C MET A 81 3.01 -3.96 -6.75
N ALA A 82 4.34 -3.96 -6.54
CA ALA A 82 5.29 -3.66 -7.61
C ALA A 82 5.15 -4.62 -8.80
N ALA A 83 5.03 -5.93 -8.54
CA ALA A 83 4.87 -6.93 -9.59
C ALA A 83 3.53 -6.80 -10.33
N ILE A 84 2.43 -6.56 -9.61
CA ILE A 84 1.10 -6.38 -10.22
C ILE A 84 1.01 -5.07 -11.00
N ALA A 85 1.61 -3.99 -10.49
CA ALA A 85 1.65 -2.70 -11.18
C ALA A 85 2.25 -2.81 -12.59
N ALA A 86 3.30 -3.62 -12.75
CA ALA A 86 3.94 -3.86 -14.04
C ALA A 86 3.07 -4.68 -15.02
N GLN A 87 2.22 -5.57 -14.49
CA GLN A 87 1.48 -6.56 -15.30
C GLN A 87 0.02 -6.18 -15.57
N VAL A 88 -0.56 -5.27 -14.77
CA VAL A 88 -1.98 -4.87 -14.86
C VAL A 88 -2.04 -3.33 -15.00
N PRO A 89 -1.95 -2.79 -16.24
CA PRO A 89 -1.61 -1.39 -16.48
C PRO A 89 -2.77 -0.39 -16.42
N ASN A 90 -4.02 -0.82 -16.33
CA ASN A 90 -5.20 0.08 -16.45
C ASN A 90 -5.97 0.28 -15.14
N VAL A 91 -5.42 -0.13 -14.00
CA VAL A 91 -6.04 0.01 -12.67
C VAL A 91 -5.21 0.90 -11.76
N GLN A 92 -5.84 1.65 -10.87
CA GLN A 92 -5.13 2.25 -9.73
C GLN A 92 -4.63 1.13 -8.82
N ILE A 93 -3.53 1.37 -8.11
CA ILE A 93 -2.98 0.36 -7.19
C ILE A 93 -2.46 1.02 -5.93
N GLY A 94 -2.69 0.40 -4.77
CA GLY A 94 -2.20 0.96 -3.52
C GLY A 94 -2.43 0.06 -2.32
N PRO A 95 -1.71 0.32 -1.22
CA PRO A 95 -2.01 -0.33 0.04
C PRO A 95 -3.31 0.26 0.63
N LEU A 96 -4.06 -0.57 1.33
CA LEU A 96 -5.26 -0.16 2.07
C LEU A 96 -5.20 -0.72 3.50
N VAL A 97 -4.38 -0.15 4.38
CA VAL A 97 -3.38 0.93 4.16
C VAL A 97 -1.99 0.44 4.57
N ALA A 98 -0.92 1.11 4.14
CA ALA A 98 0.43 0.77 4.56
C ALA A 98 0.63 1.11 6.03
N CYS A 99 1.19 0.19 6.79
CA CYS A 99 1.55 0.45 8.18
C CYS A 99 2.91 1.14 8.22
N THR A 100 2.95 2.41 8.65
CA THR A 100 4.20 3.18 8.70
C THR A 100 5.22 2.64 9.69
N ALA A 101 4.80 1.81 10.64
CA ALA A 101 5.69 1.21 11.63
C ALA A 101 6.37 -0.07 11.14
N TYR A 102 5.86 -0.70 10.07
CA TYR A 102 6.41 -1.98 9.59
C TYR A 102 7.73 -1.84 8.83
N ARG A 103 8.00 -0.65 8.28
CA ARG A 103 9.21 -0.36 7.50
C ARG A 103 9.70 1.04 7.86
N ASN A 104 10.98 1.29 7.63
CA ASN A 104 11.53 2.63 7.84
C ASN A 104 10.79 3.67 6.95
N PRO A 105 10.40 4.85 7.47
CA PRO A 105 9.65 5.85 6.70
C PRO A 105 10.36 6.31 5.42
N GLY A 106 11.69 6.44 5.43
CA GLY A 106 12.45 6.77 4.23
C GLY A 106 12.44 5.65 3.18
N VAL A 107 12.43 4.39 3.62
CA VAL A 107 12.27 3.24 2.71
C VAL A 107 10.87 3.22 2.10
N ILE A 108 9.83 3.57 2.85
CA ILE A 108 8.46 3.74 2.33
C ILE A 108 8.42 4.77 1.20
N ALA A 109 9.09 5.91 1.36
CA ALA A 109 9.18 6.93 0.31
C ALA A 109 9.88 6.39 -0.96
N LYS A 110 11.00 5.68 -0.81
CA LYS A 110 11.72 5.07 -1.95
C LYS A 110 10.92 4.00 -2.68
N MET A 111 10.26 3.11 -1.95
CA MET A 111 9.38 2.10 -2.57
C MET A 111 8.19 2.77 -3.27
N THR A 112 7.65 3.83 -2.69
CA THR A 112 6.56 4.61 -3.30
C THR A 112 7.00 5.20 -4.64
N GLU A 113 8.17 5.83 -4.70
CA GLU A 113 8.73 6.37 -5.95
C GLU A 113 8.87 5.30 -7.02
N MET A 114 9.44 4.15 -6.68
CA MET A 114 9.64 3.06 -7.64
C MET A 114 8.31 2.47 -8.12
N ILE A 115 7.33 2.26 -7.24
CA ILE A 115 6.02 1.72 -7.65
C ILE A 115 5.23 2.77 -8.44
N GLN A 116 5.37 4.06 -8.11
CA GLN A 116 4.79 5.15 -8.88
C GLN A 116 5.31 5.13 -10.32
N ASP A 117 6.62 4.94 -10.52
CA ASP A 117 7.24 4.84 -11.85
C ASP A 117 6.80 3.57 -12.59
N ILE A 118 6.91 2.38 -11.96
CA ILE A 118 6.47 1.09 -12.53
C ILE A 118 5.00 1.16 -12.97
N SER A 119 4.17 1.80 -12.16
CA SER A 119 2.74 1.92 -12.44
C SER A 119 2.43 2.99 -13.49
N GLY A 120 3.38 3.79 -13.96
CA GLY A 120 3.09 4.91 -14.86
C GLY A 120 2.19 5.97 -14.21
N GLY A 121 2.35 6.18 -12.90
CA GLY A 121 1.65 7.21 -12.14
C GLY A 121 0.33 6.79 -11.49
N ARG A 122 0.01 5.50 -11.46
CA ARG A 122 -1.27 4.96 -10.94
C ARG A 122 -1.22 4.56 -9.46
N PHE A 123 -0.07 4.67 -8.81
CA PHE A 123 0.08 4.28 -7.42
C PHE A 123 -0.56 5.31 -6.49
N ILE A 124 -1.28 4.81 -5.48
CA ILE A 124 -1.90 5.62 -4.43
C ILE A 124 -1.31 5.18 -3.10
N LEU A 125 -0.52 6.05 -2.48
CA LEU A 125 0.05 5.77 -1.17
C LEU A 125 -0.98 6.01 -0.05
N GLY A 126 -1.70 4.96 0.34
CA GLY A 126 -2.51 4.94 1.56
C GLY A 126 -1.65 4.65 2.79
N LEU A 127 -1.67 5.51 3.80
CA LEU A 127 -0.87 5.36 5.02
C LEU A 127 -1.76 5.20 6.26
N GLY A 128 -1.30 4.41 7.22
CA GLY A 128 -1.92 4.26 8.53
C GLY A 128 -0.92 3.99 9.64
N ALA A 129 -1.33 4.29 10.86
CA ALA A 129 -0.51 4.16 12.06
C ALA A 129 -0.28 2.70 12.52
N GLY A 130 -0.83 1.71 11.79
CA GLY A 130 -0.88 0.31 12.20
C GLY A 130 -1.78 0.08 13.41
N TRP A 131 -2.01 -1.16 13.82
CA TRP A 131 -2.89 -1.47 14.96
C TRP A 131 -2.67 -2.87 15.56
N HIS A 132 -2.30 -3.84 14.74
CA HIS A 132 -2.34 -5.25 15.11
C HIS A 132 -1.05 -5.69 15.81
N LYS A 133 -0.96 -5.43 17.12
CA LYS A 133 0.20 -5.72 17.98
C LYS A 133 0.83 -7.12 17.80
N PRO A 134 0.08 -8.22 17.61
CA PRO A 134 0.68 -9.54 17.40
C PRO A 134 1.70 -9.58 16.25
N GLU A 135 1.44 -8.88 15.13
CA GLU A 135 2.40 -8.83 14.02
C GLU A 135 3.69 -8.10 14.40
N TYR A 136 3.59 -7.05 15.22
CA TYR A 136 4.77 -6.35 15.70
C TYR A 136 5.65 -7.29 16.52
N GLU A 137 5.05 -8.03 17.44
CA GLU A 137 5.76 -8.99 18.29
C GLU A 137 6.34 -10.15 17.47
N GLN A 138 5.58 -10.70 16.53
CA GLN A 138 6.02 -11.80 15.65
C GLN A 138 7.21 -11.43 14.77
N PHE A 139 7.26 -10.19 14.29
CA PHE A 139 8.31 -9.69 13.39
C PHE A 139 9.40 -8.89 14.12
N GLY A 140 9.37 -8.81 15.46
CA GLY A 140 10.37 -8.11 16.25
C GLY A 140 10.34 -6.58 16.10
N ILE A 141 9.19 -6.02 15.70
CA ILE A 141 8.96 -4.60 15.51
C ILE A 141 8.47 -4.01 16.83
N ARG A 142 8.97 -2.83 17.21
CA ARG A 142 8.54 -2.18 18.45
C ARG A 142 7.11 -1.66 18.31
N PHE A 143 6.26 -1.99 19.27
CA PHE A 143 4.91 -1.46 19.37
C PHE A 143 4.90 -0.16 20.17
N GLU A 144 5.29 0.92 19.51
CA GLU A 144 5.37 2.27 20.08
C GLU A 144 3.99 2.97 20.12
N PRO A 145 3.87 4.15 20.76
CA PRO A 145 2.70 5.02 20.62
C PRO A 145 2.40 5.38 19.15
N ARG A 146 1.55 4.55 18.54
CA ARG A 146 1.34 4.47 17.09
C ARG A 146 1.07 5.80 16.40
N VAL A 147 0.24 6.66 17.02
CA VAL A 147 -0.14 7.95 16.41
C VAL A 147 1.04 8.93 16.41
N SER A 148 1.84 8.97 17.47
CA SER A 148 3.03 9.83 17.54
C SER A 148 4.12 9.34 16.59
N GLN A 149 4.34 8.01 16.52
CA GLN A 149 5.25 7.43 15.53
C GLN A 149 4.78 7.69 14.09
N PHE A 150 3.46 7.66 13.85
CA PHE A 150 2.86 7.96 12.55
C PHE A 150 3.05 9.42 12.14
N GLU A 151 2.89 10.36 13.06
CA GLU A 151 3.14 11.80 12.83
C GLU A 151 4.58 12.04 12.36
N GLU A 152 5.58 11.52 13.07
CA GLU A 152 6.98 11.65 12.66
C GLU A 152 7.28 10.94 11.33
N ALA A 153 6.65 9.79 11.08
CA ALA A 153 6.80 9.09 9.80
C ALA A 153 6.22 9.91 8.63
N LEU A 154 5.11 10.61 8.83
CA LEU A 154 4.51 11.48 7.82
C LEU A 154 5.44 12.65 7.47
N GLU A 155 6.13 13.25 8.44
CA GLU A 155 7.10 14.32 8.17
C GLU A 155 8.21 13.83 7.21
N ILE A 156 8.79 12.67 7.49
CA ILE A 156 9.84 12.07 6.67
C ILE A 156 9.31 11.68 5.28
N ILE A 157 8.20 10.95 5.21
CA ILE A 157 7.62 10.46 3.95
C ILE A 157 7.19 11.64 3.08
N HIS A 158 6.54 12.64 3.66
CA HIS A 158 6.12 13.84 2.95
C HIS A 158 7.32 14.64 2.42
N GLY A 159 8.33 14.88 3.26
CA GLY A 159 9.55 15.58 2.86
C GLY A 159 10.24 14.92 1.67
N LEU A 160 10.48 13.61 1.77
CA LEU A 160 11.11 12.85 0.69
C LEU A 160 10.28 12.84 -0.60
N ILE A 161 8.96 12.62 -0.51
CA ILE A 161 8.10 12.55 -1.72
C ILE A 161 7.88 13.92 -2.36
N ARG A 162 7.70 14.99 -1.57
CA ARG A 162 7.32 16.32 -2.09
C ARG A 162 8.49 17.24 -2.33
N HIS A 163 9.56 17.08 -1.57
CA HIS A 163 10.71 18.00 -1.57
C HIS A 163 12.02 17.30 -1.94
N GLY A 164 12.04 15.97 -2.05
CA GLY A 164 13.24 15.20 -2.41
C GLY A 164 14.23 15.04 -1.27
N GLU A 165 13.93 15.57 -0.08
CA GLU A 165 14.83 15.51 1.08
C GLU A 165 14.08 15.48 2.41
N ALA A 166 14.72 14.92 3.44
CA ALA A 166 14.24 14.97 4.82
C ALA A 166 15.42 14.95 5.82
N ASP A 167 15.34 15.80 6.84
CA ASP A 167 16.23 15.81 8.00
C ASP A 167 15.38 15.96 9.27
N VAL A 168 15.06 14.82 9.88
CA VAL A 168 14.11 14.73 11.00
C VAL A 168 14.79 14.07 12.19
N GLN A 169 14.73 14.72 13.36
CA GLN A 169 15.29 14.22 14.61
C GLN A 169 14.16 13.94 15.62
N GLY A 170 13.30 12.96 15.29
CA GLY A 170 12.16 12.56 16.10
C GLY A 170 12.51 11.62 17.24
N GLN A 171 11.53 11.37 18.11
CA GLN A 171 11.63 10.41 19.22
C GLN A 171 11.60 8.96 18.71
N TYR A 172 10.81 8.69 17.68
CA TYR A 172 10.56 7.35 17.14
C TYR A 172 11.18 7.14 15.76
N SER A 173 11.31 8.21 14.96
CA SER A 173 11.87 8.17 13.61
C SER A 173 12.94 9.25 13.43
N GLN A 174 14.05 8.87 12.80
CA GLN A 174 15.15 9.78 12.54
C GLN A 174 15.68 9.59 11.12
N THR A 175 16.07 10.69 10.49
CA THR A 175 16.80 10.75 9.22
C THR A 175 17.90 11.79 9.35
N ASN A 176 18.95 11.67 8.55
CA ASN A 176 20.04 12.65 8.52
C ASN A 176 20.35 12.94 7.06
N GLN A 177 19.92 14.11 6.58
CA GLN A 177 20.09 14.55 5.19
C GLN A 177 19.68 13.45 4.18
N ALA A 178 18.54 12.79 4.43
CA ALA A 178 18.02 11.76 3.55
C ALA A 178 17.53 12.37 2.24
N VAL A 179 17.71 11.66 1.13
CA VAL A 179 17.33 12.12 -0.22
C VAL A 179 16.47 11.09 -0.94
N ASN A 180 15.50 11.58 -1.69
CA ASN A 180 14.65 10.80 -2.57
C ASN A 180 15.04 11.02 -4.03
#